data_AF-A0A026VYX7-F1
#
_entry.id   AF-A0A026VYX7-F1
#
_cell.length_a   1.000
_cell.length_b   1.000
_cell.length_c   1.000
_cell.angle_alpha   90.00
_cell.angle_beta   90.00
_cell.angle_gamma   90.00
#
_symmetry.space_group_name_H-M   'P 1'
#
loop_
_entity.id
_entity.type
_entity.pdbx_description
1 polymer ?
#
loop_
_entity_poly.entity_id
_entity_poly.type
_entity_poly.pdbx_seq_one_letter_code
_entity_poly.pdbx_strand_id
1 'polypeptide(L)'
;MYLMLTTRPDLSVSVNFFSRFQSNATDLHWNDLKRILRYIKGTLNYDLFYQRGNHNRKTLLGYVDTDWAGGADRKSTSGFLFQVLWATRQITVALSCTEAEYVSLANAAT
;
A
#
# COMPACT_ATOMS: atom_id res chain seq x y z
N MET A 1 5.87 -2.52 10.93
CA MET A 1 6.12 -2.24 9.50
C MET A 1 6.96 -3.28 8.76
N TYR A 2 7.76 -4.12 9.43
CA TYR A 2 8.63 -5.08 8.71
C TYR A 2 7.89 -6.10 7.82
N LEU A 3 6.85 -6.74 8.35
CA LEU A 3 6.09 -7.77 7.63
C LEU A 3 5.50 -7.25 6.31
N MET A 4 4.95 -6.03 6.30
CA MET A 4 4.33 -5.48 5.09
C MET A 4 5.32 -5.10 3.98
N LEU A 5 6.58 -4.82 4.34
CA LEU A 5 7.61 -4.42 3.38
C LEU A 5 8.32 -5.62 2.74
N THR A 6 8.23 -6.80 3.37
CA THR A 6 9.07 -7.96 3.01
C THR A 6 8.25 -9.11 2.48
N THR A 7 7.29 -9.60 3.26
CA THR A 7 6.61 -10.87 2.96
C THR A 7 5.11 -10.72 2.78
N ARG A 8 4.51 -9.61 3.26
CA ARG A 8 3.05 -9.42 3.33
C ARG A 8 2.60 -8.05 2.80
N PRO A 9 2.81 -7.75 1.51
CA PRO A 9 2.36 -6.50 0.88
C PRO A 9 0.84 -6.31 0.91
N ASP A 10 0.05 -7.32 1.26
CA ASP A 10 -1.38 -7.23 1.53
C ASP A 10 -1.71 -6.41 2.80
N LEU A 11 -0.82 -6.41 3.80
CA LEU A 11 -1.01 -5.65 5.06
C LEU A 11 -0.73 -4.15 4.94
N SER A 12 -0.19 -3.78 3.79
CA SER A 12 0.27 -2.46 3.42
C SER A 12 -0.65 -1.31 3.81
N VAL A 13 -1.81 -1.30 3.19
CA VAL A 13 -2.82 -0.25 3.28
C VAL A 13 -3.34 -0.18 4.70
N SER A 14 -3.66 -1.33 5.30
CA SER A 14 -4.19 -1.40 6.65
C SER A 14 -3.20 -0.87 7.68
N VAL A 15 -1.93 -1.31 7.64
CA VAL A 15 -0.91 -0.85 8.59
C VAL A 15 -0.60 0.64 8.40
N ASN A 16 -0.59 1.14 7.15
CA ASN A 16 -0.36 2.56 6.86
C ASN A 16 -1.58 3.45 7.23
N PHE A 17 -2.79 2.87 7.28
CA PHE A 17 -3.95 3.54 7.83
C PHE A 17 -3.87 3.64 9.36
N PHE A 18 -3.62 2.53 10.05
CA PHE A 18 -3.57 2.50 11.52
C PHE A 18 -2.37 3.25 12.12
N SER A 19 -1.25 3.37 11.39
CA SER A 19 -0.09 4.17 11.83
C SER A 19 -0.44 5.63 12.10
N ARG A 20 -1.46 6.18 11.43
CA ARG A 20 -1.92 7.56 11.61
C ARG A 20 -2.54 7.81 12.99
N PHE A 21 -3.11 6.76 13.59
CA PHE A 21 -3.77 6.83 14.89
C PHE A 21 -2.86 6.34 16.02
N GLN A 22 -1.57 6.10 15.74
CA GLN A 22 -0.63 5.60 16.75
C GLN A 22 -0.42 6.60 17.90
N SER A 23 -0.53 7.90 17.63
CA SER A 23 -0.41 8.95 18.66
C SER A 23 -1.66 9.11 19.52
N ASN A 24 -2.84 8.71 19.02
CA ASN A 24 -4.10 8.79 19.75
C ASN A 24 -5.05 7.67 19.30
N ALA A 25 -4.85 6.47 19.84
CA ALA A 25 -5.62 5.29 19.48
C ALA A 25 -6.87 5.14 20.37
N THR A 26 -8.05 5.07 19.74
CA THR A 26 -9.32 4.75 20.40
C THR A 26 -9.50 3.23 20.51
N ASP A 27 -10.38 2.77 21.41
CA ASP A 27 -10.71 1.35 21.57
C ASP A 27 -11.19 0.66 20.27
N LEU A 28 -11.86 1.42 19.39
CA LEU A 28 -12.24 0.96 18.06
C LEU A 28 -11.00 0.58 17.22
N HIS A 29 -9.99 1.46 17.16
CA HIS A 29 -8.74 1.20 16.44
C HIS A 29 -8.00 -0.02 17.02
N TRP A 30 -8.07 -0.21 18.35
CA TRP A 30 -7.45 -1.36 19.00
C TRP A 30 -8.12 -2.69 18.63
N ASN A 31 -9.46 -2.70 18.54
CA ASN A 31 -10.21 -3.88 18.13
C ASN A 31 -9.96 -4.26 16.67
N ASP A 32 -9.86 -3.27 15.79
CA ASP A 32 -9.52 -3.49 14.38
C ASP A 32 -8.07 -3.96 14.21
N LEU A 33 -7.13 -3.40 14.96
CA LEU A 33 -5.74 -3.87 14.96
C LEU A 33 -5.64 -5.34 15.41
N LYS A 34 -6.40 -5.73 16.45
CA LYS A 34 -6.49 -7.14 16.86
C LYS A 34 -7.02 -8.04 15.75
N ARG A 35 -7.92 -7.55 14.89
CA ARG A 35 -8.41 -8.30 13.72
C ARG A 35 -7.30 -8.54 12.71
N ILE A 36 -6.47 -7.53 12.45
CA ILE A 36 -5.28 -7.67 11.60
C ILE A 36 -4.30 -8.70 12.18
N LEU A 37 -4.04 -8.64 13.49
CA LEU A 37 -3.16 -9.62 14.14
C LEU A 37 -3.71 -11.04 14.08
N ARG A 38 -5.04 -11.22 14.22
CA ARG A 38 -5.69 -12.54 14.02
C ARG A 38 -5.56 -13.03 12.58
N TYR A 39 -5.70 -12.13 11.60
CA TYR A 39 -5.50 -12.48 10.19
C TYR A 39 -4.07 -12.92 9.92
N ILE A 40 -3.07 -12.21 10.45
CA ILE A 40 -1.66 -12.61 10.36
C ILE A 40 -1.47 -14.00 10.97
N LYS A 41 -2.00 -14.22 12.18
CA LYS A 41 -1.91 -15.52 12.87
C LYS A 41 -2.58 -16.66 12.09
N GLY A 42 -3.74 -16.41 11.48
CA GLY A 42 -4.47 -17.40 10.68
C GLY A 42 -3.84 -17.67 9.33
N THR A 43 -3.00 -16.75 8.83
CA THR A 43 -2.35 -16.85 7.52
C THR A 43 -0.83 -17.05 7.61
N LEU A 44 -0.32 -17.53 8.75
CA LEU A 44 1.11 -17.81 8.94
C LEU A 44 1.66 -18.84 7.94
N ASN A 45 0.83 -19.79 7.52
CA ASN A 45 1.22 -20.85 6.58
C ASN A 45 0.95 -20.48 5.12
N TYR A 46 0.54 -19.24 4.84
CA TYR A 46 0.25 -18.77 3.49
C TYR A 46 1.47 -18.03 2.97
N ASP A 47 2.05 -18.55 1.89
CA ASP A 47 3.17 -17.93 1.20
C ASP A 47 2.71 -17.31 -0.12
N LEU A 48 3.33 -16.19 -0.48
CA LEU A 48 3.18 -15.59 -1.80
C LEU A 48 4.04 -16.36 -2.79
N PHE A 49 3.40 -17.19 -3.61
CA PHE A 49 4.08 -17.92 -4.66
C PHE A 49 4.25 -17.05 -5.92
N TYR A 50 5.48 -16.59 -6.14
CA TYR A 50 5.85 -15.89 -7.38
C TYR A 50 6.38 -16.89 -8.40
N GLN A 51 5.53 -17.27 -9.35
CA GLN A 51 5.96 -18.09 -10.47
C GLN A 51 6.76 -17.22 -11.44
N ARG A 52 8.03 -17.54 -11.65
CA ARG A 52 8.88 -16.82 -12.61
C ARG A 52 8.28 -16.98 -14.00
N GLY A 53 7.72 -15.90 -14.54
CA GLY A 53 7.28 -15.85 -15.93
C GLY A 53 8.43 -16.20 -16.87
N ASN A 54 8.09 -16.82 -18.00
CA ASN A 54 9.03 -17.30 -19.02
C ASN A 54 10.15 -16.26 -19.29
N HIS A 55 11.41 -16.72 -19.28
CA HIS A 55 12.65 -15.90 -19.27
C HIS A 55 12.78 -14.85 -20.39
N ASN A 56 11.89 -14.88 -21.38
CA ASN A 56 11.83 -13.94 -22.50
C ASN A 56 11.02 -12.67 -22.25
N ARG A 57 10.32 -12.54 -21.11
CA ARG A 57 9.66 -11.28 -20.70
C ARG A 57 10.51 -10.54 -19.67
N LYS A 58 11.53 -9.82 -20.13
CA LYS A 58 12.32 -8.85 -19.33
C LYS A 58 11.58 -7.54 -19.07
N THR A 59 10.26 -7.52 -19.19
CA THR A 59 9.46 -6.30 -19.03
C THR A 59 8.83 -6.30 -17.65
N LEU A 60 9.30 -5.42 -16.77
CA LEU A 60 8.65 -5.14 -15.50
C LEU A 60 7.31 -4.46 -15.80
N LEU A 61 6.20 -5.17 -15.59
CA LEU A 61 4.86 -4.59 -15.71
C LEU A 61 4.56 -3.82 -14.42
N GLY A 62 4.50 -2.51 -14.55
CA GLY A 62 4.08 -1.58 -13.50
C GLY A 62 2.67 -1.08 -13.78
N TYR A 63 1.79 -1.21 -12.79
CA TYR A 63 0.50 -0.52 -12.78
C TYR A 63 0.60 0.65 -11.82
N VAL A 64 -0.10 1.73 -12.13
CA VAL A 64 -0.13 2.92 -11.27
C VAL A 64 -1.59 3.32 -11.15
N ASP A 65 -2.02 3.61 -9.93
CA ASP A 65 -3.38 4.01 -9.60
C ASP A 65 -3.36 5.11 -8.53
N THR A 66 -4.27 6.08 -8.63
CA THR A 66 -4.34 7.16 -7.64
C THR A 66 -5.76 7.53 -7.31
N ASP A 67 -6.00 7.64 -6.00
CA ASP A 67 -7.24 8.17 -5.47
C ASP A 67 -7.02 9.61 -4.96
N TRP A 68 -7.86 10.53 -5.44
CA TRP A 68 -7.76 11.95 -5.16
C TRP A 68 -8.57 12.33 -3.93
N ALA A 69 -7.95 13.06 -3.00
CA ALA A 69 -8.61 13.68 -1.84
C ALA A 69 -9.45 12.75 -0.94
N GLY A 70 -9.26 11.43 -0.98
CA GLY A 70 -10.07 10.46 -0.20
C GLY A 70 -9.93 10.51 1.33
N GLY A 71 -9.03 11.32 1.88
CA GLY A 71 -8.82 11.47 3.34
C GLY A 71 -9.14 12.87 3.87
N ALA A 72 -9.38 12.99 5.18
CA ALA A 72 -9.64 14.28 5.86
C ALA A 72 -8.53 15.34 5.61
N ASP A 73 -7.29 14.88 5.42
CA ASP A 73 -6.14 15.74 5.11
C ASP A 73 -6.07 16.17 3.63
N ARG A 74 -7.04 15.79 2.79
CA ARG A 74 -7.09 16.01 1.33
C ARG A 74 -5.86 15.55 0.55
N LYS A 75 -4.95 14.78 1.17
CA LYS A 75 -3.80 14.20 0.50
C LYS A 75 -4.24 13.03 -0.38
N SER A 76 -3.77 13.00 -1.61
CA SER A 76 -4.00 11.91 -2.55
C SER A 76 -3.29 10.63 -2.10
N THR A 77 -3.91 9.50 -2.41
CA THR A 77 -3.37 8.16 -2.15
C THR A 77 -2.88 7.61 -3.48
N SER A 78 -1.56 7.53 -3.66
CA SER A 78 -0.99 6.90 -4.86
C SER A 78 -0.52 5.49 -4.56
N GLY A 79 -0.98 4.55 -5.36
CA GLY A 79 -0.50 3.19 -5.45
C GLY A 79 0.25 2.96 -6.75
N PHE A 80 1.36 2.25 -6.68
CA PHE A 80 1.95 1.62 -7.85
C PHE A 80 2.18 0.15 -7.52
N LEU A 81 1.88 -0.71 -8.48
CA LEU A 81 2.04 -2.15 -8.43
C LEU A 81 3.07 -2.52 -9.48
N PHE A 82 4.33 -2.56 -9.06
CA PHE A 82 5.29 -3.47 -9.66
C PHE A 82 5.11 -4.80 -8.96
N GLN A 83 5.41 -5.92 -9.62
CA GLN A 83 5.09 -7.28 -9.18
C GLN A 83 5.39 -7.63 -7.70
N VAL A 84 6.11 -6.80 -6.94
CA VAL A 84 6.37 -6.95 -5.48
C VAL A 84 6.40 -5.60 -4.68
N LEU A 85 6.11 -4.43 -5.26
CA LEU A 85 6.23 -3.13 -4.56
C LEU A 85 4.92 -2.36 -4.57
N TRP A 86 4.55 -1.82 -3.40
CA TRP A 86 3.36 -1.00 -3.18
C TRP A 86 3.77 0.30 -2.46
N ALA A 87 3.21 1.43 -2.89
CA ALA A 87 3.22 2.69 -2.14
C ALA A 87 1.79 3.10 -1.81
N THR A 88 1.61 3.95 -0.80
CA THR A 88 0.27 4.14 -0.20
C THR A 88 -0.13 5.56 0.15
N ARG A 89 0.69 6.59 -0.04
CA ARG A 89 0.21 7.97 0.13
C ARG A 89 1.17 8.96 -0.48
N GLN A 90 0.65 9.98 -1.17
CA GLN A 90 1.48 11.09 -1.64
C GLN A 90 1.82 12.02 -0.48
N ILE A 91 3.06 12.51 -0.48
CA ILE A 91 3.55 13.48 0.51
C ILE A 91 2.87 14.84 0.26
N THR A 92 2.67 15.17 -1.02
CA THR A 92 2.04 16.38 -1.55
C THR A 92 0.53 16.23 -1.68
N VAL A 93 -0.17 17.37 -1.67
CA VAL A 93 -1.61 17.46 -1.98
C VAL A 93 -1.73 17.74 -3.47
N ALA A 94 -2.38 16.86 -4.22
CA ALA A 94 -2.69 17.12 -5.63
C ALA A 94 -3.99 17.92 -5.75
N LEU A 95 -4.02 18.86 -6.69
CA LEU A 95 -5.18 19.73 -6.93
C LEU A 95 -6.16 19.12 -7.94
N SER A 96 -5.79 18.03 -8.62
CA SER A 96 -6.63 17.28 -9.55
C SER A 96 -6.26 15.78 -9.60
N CYS A 97 -7.17 14.93 -10.10
CA CYS A 97 -6.89 13.51 -10.32
C CYS A 97 -5.71 13.31 -11.30
N THR A 98 -5.66 14.09 -12.38
CA THR A 98 -4.60 14.00 -13.39
C THR A 98 -3.22 14.32 -12.82
N GLU A 99 -3.14 15.30 -11.92
CA GLU A 99 -1.90 15.63 -11.20
C GLU A 99 -1.50 14.51 -10.23
N ALA A 100 -2.47 13.92 -9.52
CA ALA A 100 -2.22 12.78 -8.65
C ALA A 100 -1.63 11.61 -9.44
N GLU A 101 -2.24 11.24 -10.57
CA GLU A 101 -1.75 10.19 -11.48
C GLU A 101 -0.33 10.50 -11.97
N TYR A 102 -0.07 11.73 -12.42
CA TYR A 102 1.26 12.13 -12.88
C TYR A 102 2.34 11.97 -11.79
N VAL A 103 2.05 12.43 -10.57
CA VAL A 103 2.97 12.31 -9.43
C VAL A 103 3.20 10.84 -9.05
N SER A 104 2.18 10.00 -9.12
CA SER A 104 2.33 8.58 -8.84
C SER A 104 3.17 7.85 -9.88
N LEU A 105 3.05 8.23 -11.16
CA LEU A 105 3.85 7.68 -12.24
C LEU A 105 5.31 8.13 -12.08
N ALA A 106 5.53 9.41 -11.76
CA ALA A 106 6.87 9.93 -11.46
C ALA A 106 7.54 9.18 -10.29
N ASN A 107 6.81 8.97 -9.19
CA ASN A 107 7.31 8.20 -8.03
C ASN A 107 7.53 6.71 -8.34
N ALA A 108 6.82 6.16 -9.32
CA ALA A 108 6.98 4.78 -9.76
C ALA A 108 8.19 4.61 -10.71
N ALA A 109 8.61 5.68 -11.38
CA ALA A 109 9.71 5.66 -12.36
C ALA A 109 11.10 5.87 -11.73
N THR A 110 11.17 6.43 -10.52
CA THR A 110 12.39 6.64 -9.73
C THR A 110 12.77 5.42 -8.91
#